data_AF-A0A6L5BPX2-F1
#
_entry.id   AF-A0A6L5BPX2-F1
#
_cell.length_a   1.000
_cell.length_b   1.000
_cell.length_c   1.000
_cell.angle_alpha   90.00
_cell.angle_beta   90.00
_cell.angle_gamma   90.00
#
_symmetry.space_group_name_H-M   'P 1'
#
loop_
_entity.id
_entity.type
_entity.pdbx_description
1 polymer ?
#
loop_
_entity_poly.entity_id
_entity_poly.type
_entity_poly.pdbx_seq_one_letter_code
_entity_poly.pdbx_strand_id
1 'polypeptide(L)'
;MADDLRTRESVRRKALWTLSHLVPGDPQAVAILNVLDDIEDQERVDLNQSHPHLNIDAVRKAVLIERHSSGINIVEEASIPQPWRERFLQASIGSTRLVDGPYAHDWDKFLTQWQAEMKHLDAHMSARRERQR
;
A
#
# COMPACT_ATOMS: atom_id res chain seq x y z
N MET A 1 3.25 1.61 18.77
CA MET A 1 3.61 2.76 17.90
C MET A 1 4.73 2.48 16.87
N ALA A 2 5.10 1.23 16.59
CA ALA A 2 5.70 0.80 15.32
C ALA A 2 5.13 -0.57 14.95
N ASP A 3 4.95 -1.40 15.98
CA ASP A 3 4.16 -2.62 15.98
C ASP A 3 2.71 -2.43 15.46
N ASP A 4 2.11 -1.27 15.77
CA ASP A 4 0.74 -0.93 15.33
C ASP A 4 0.67 -0.67 13.82
N LEU A 5 1.62 0.10 13.27
CA LEU A 5 1.70 0.37 11.83
C LEU A 5 2.01 -0.89 11.04
N ARG A 6 3.00 -1.68 11.50
CA ARG A 6 3.36 -2.96 10.87
C ARG A 6 2.18 -3.92 10.84
N THR A 7 1.48 -4.06 11.97
CA THR A 7 0.29 -4.92 12.06
C THR A 7 -0.81 -4.43 11.13
N ARG A 8 -1.09 -3.14 11.13
CA ARG A 8 -2.09 -2.51 10.26
C ARG A 8 -1.81 -2.76 8.79
N GLU A 9 -0.59 -2.51 8.33
CA GLU A 9 -0.23 -2.69 6.93
C GLU A 9 -0.17 -4.18 6.52
N SER A 10 0.18 -5.08 7.44
CA SER A 10 0.05 -6.53 7.23
C SER A 10 -1.42 -6.95 7.02
N VAL A 11 -2.33 -6.47 7.87
CA VAL A 11 -3.77 -6.72 7.71
C VAL A 11 -4.29 -6.11 6.41
N ARG A 12 -3.89 -4.87 6.08
CA ARG A 12 -4.26 -4.20 4.82
C ARG A 12 -3.82 -5.02 3.61
N ARG A 13 -2.57 -5.46 3.57
CA ARG A 13 -2.04 -6.29 2.47
C ARG A 13 -2.81 -7.59 2.33
N LYS A 14 -3.11 -8.28 3.43
CA LYS A 14 -3.91 -9.51 3.42
C LYS A 14 -5.33 -9.25 2.91
N ALA A 15 -5.97 -8.18 3.37
CA ALA A 15 -7.31 -7.78 2.94
C ALA A 15 -7.35 -7.46 1.45
N LEU A 16 -6.41 -6.63 0.95
CA LEU A 16 -6.30 -6.30 -0.48
C LEU A 16 -6.02 -7.53 -1.35
N TRP A 17 -5.14 -8.43 -0.88
CA TRP A 17 -4.88 -9.69 -1.58
C TRP A 17 -6.12 -10.60 -1.60
N THR A 18 -6.92 -10.64 -0.53
CA THR A 18 -8.15 -11.42 -0.52
C THR A 18 -9.20 -10.79 -1.46
N LEU A 19 -9.31 -9.47 -1.45
CA LEU A 19 -10.24 -8.71 -2.28
C LEU A 19 -9.94 -8.84 -3.79
N SER A 20 -8.67 -9.00 -4.17
CA SER A 20 -8.29 -9.16 -5.59
C SER A 20 -8.81 -10.45 -6.22
N HIS A 21 -9.17 -11.46 -5.41
CA HIS A 21 -9.79 -12.69 -5.87
C HIS A 21 -11.31 -12.60 -6.01
N LEU A 22 -11.92 -11.49 -5.57
CA LEU A 22 -13.36 -11.27 -5.60
C LEU A 22 -13.75 -10.27 -6.69
N VAL A 23 -14.92 -10.51 -7.29
CA VAL A 23 -15.53 -9.59 -8.24
C VAL A 23 -16.31 -8.49 -7.51
N PRO A 24 -16.35 -7.26 -8.03
CA PRO A 24 -17.19 -6.20 -7.46
C PRO A 24 -18.64 -6.66 -7.26
N GLY A 25 -19.18 -6.43 -6.07
CA GLY A 25 -20.54 -6.85 -5.70
C GLY A 25 -20.63 -8.27 -5.13
N ASP A 26 -19.52 -8.98 -4.96
CA ASP A 26 -19.51 -10.24 -4.22
C ASP A 26 -19.89 -10.01 -2.74
N PRO A 27 -20.87 -10.75 -2.17
CA PRO A 27 -21.25 -10.58 -0.77
C PRO A 27 -20.10 -10.89 0.22
N GLN A 28 -19.14 -11.75 -0.16
CA GLN A 28 -17.97 -12.05 0.66
C GLN A 28 -17.03 -10.84 0.79
N ALA A 29 -17.08 -9.89 -0.15
CA ALA A 29 -16.28 -8.68 -0.10
C ALA A 29 -16.66 -7.76 1.07
N VAL A 30 -17.91 -7.80 1.55
CA VAL A 30 -18.41 -6.87 2.58
C VAL A 30 -17.56 -6.87 3.85
N ALA A 31 -17.20 -8.06 4.35
CA ALA A 31 -16.36 -8.17 5.56
C ALA A 31 -14.95 -7.61 5.32
N ILE A 32 -14.39 -7.83 4.12
CA ILE A 32 -13.07 -7.35 3.73
C ILE A 32 -13.07 -5.83 3.58
N LEU A 33 -14.13 -5.26 2.99
CA LEU A 33 -14.30 -3.82 2.84
C LEU A 33 -14.41 -3.13 4.20
N ASN A 34 -15.13 -3.70 5.17
CA ASN A 34 -15.20 -3.13 6.52
C ASN A 34 -13.81 -3.07 7.18
N VAL A 35 -13.01 -4.15 7.06
CA VAL A 35 -11.63 -4.15 7.59
C VAL A 35 -10.78 -3.05 6.94
N LEU A 36 -10.92 -2.83 5.62
CA LEU A 36 -10.17 -1.79 4.93
C LEU A 36 -10.64 -0.37 5.32
N ASP A 37 -11.94 -0.19 5.56
CA ASP A 37 -12.54 1.06 6.03
C ASP A 37 -12.06 1.41 7.45
N ASP A 38 -12.10 0.44 8.37
CA ASP A 38 -11.60 0.58 9.76
C ASP A 38 -10.11 1.00 9.77
N ILE A 39 -9.30 0.39 8.90
CA ILE A 39 -7.89 0.73 8.74
C ILE A 39 -7.71 2.17 8.23
N GLU A 40 -8.53 2.60 7.26
CA GLU A 40 -8.46 3.96 6.71
C GLU A 40 -8.91 5.01 7.74
N ASP A 41 -9.95 4.74 8.52
CA ASP A 41 -10.37 5.61 9.63
C ASP A 41 -9.29 5.71 10.70
N GLN A 42 -8.69 4.58 11.09
CA GLN A 42 -7.58 4.60 12.06
C GLN A 42 -6.39 5.38 11.52
N GLU A 43 -6.01 5.19 10.25
CA GLU A 43 -4.94 5.96 9.59
C GLU A 43 -5.24 7.46 9.54
N ARG A 44 -6.48 7.86 9.25
CA ARG A 44 -6.88 9.28 9.29
C ARG A 44 -6.73 9.88 10.70
N VAL A 45 -7.05 9.12 11.74
CA VAL A 45 -6.88 9.58 13.13
C VAL A 45 -5.39 9.78 13.45
N ASP A 46 -4.53 8.82 13.10
CA ASP A 46 -3.08 8.92 13.32
C ASP A 46 -2.41 10.02 12.46
N LEU A 47 -2.82 10.16 11.20
CA LEU A 47 -2.22 11.13 10.27
C LEU A 47 -2.68 12.57 10.52
N ASN A 48 -3.94 12.79 10.95
CA ASN A 48 -4.38 14.09 11.45
C ASN A 48 -3.55 14.58 12.65
N GLN A 49 -2.81 13.69 13.32
CA GLN A 49 -1.90 14.03 14.41
C GLN A 49 -0.43 14.21 13.98
N SER A 50 -0.04 13.89 12.74
CA SER A 50 1.38 13.97 12.35
C SER A 50 1.72 14.29 10.90
N HIS A 51 0.96 13.89 9.85
CA HIS A 51 1.40 14.10 8.46
C HIS A 51 0.25 14.15 7.43
N PRO A 52 0.39 14.94 6.34
CA PRO A 52 -0.56 14.92 5.23
C PRO A 52 -0.51 13.58 4.47
N HIS A 53 -1.68 13.09 4.04
CA HIS A 53 -1.78 11.93 3.14
C HIS A 53 -1.05 12.21 1.82
N LEU A 54 0.09 11.54 1.60
CA LEU A 54 0.82 11.63 0.34
C LEU A 54 0.17 10.71 -0.70
N ASN A 55 -0.22 11.28 -1.84
CA ASN A 55 -0.62 10.52 -3.03
C ASN A 55 0.61 9.87 -3.70
N ILE A 56 0.40 8.83 -4.49
CA ILE A 56 1.40 8.05 -5.24
C ILE A 56 2.44 8.93 -5.94
N ASP A 57 2.03 9.99 -6.63
CA ASP A 57 2.96 10.90 -7.33
C ASP A 57 3.89 11.65 -6.35
N ALA A 58 3.36 12.11 -5.22
CA ALA A 58 4.14 12.80 -4.21
C ALA A 58 5.16 11.86 -3.55
N VAL A 59 4.76 10.62 -3.26
CA VAL A 59 5.67 9.60 -2.69
C VAL A 59 6.74 9.23 -3.71
N ARG A 60 6.37 9.03 -4.98
CA ARG A 60 7.33 8.75 -6.05
C ARG A 60 8.42 9.81 -6.15
N LYS A 61 8.07 11.09 -5.94
CA LYS A 61 9.00 12.22 -5.94
C LYS A 61 9.83 12.36 -4.66
N ALA A 62 9.30 11.89 -3.53
CA ALA A 62 9.97 11.98 -2.23
C ALA A 62 11.07 10.92 -2.05
N VAL A 63 10.97 9.80 -2.78
CA VAL A 63 11.92 8.70 -2.67
C VAL A 63 13.23 9.00 -3.40
N LEU A 64 14.34 8.79 -2.71
CA LEU A 64 15.67 8.92 -3.26
C LEU A 64 16.08 7.62 -3.98
N ILE A 65 16.56 7.78 -5.21
CA ILE A 65 17.06 6.70 -6.06
C ILE A 65 18.54 6.97 -6.33
N GLU A 66 19.38 5.99 -6.00
CA GLU A 66 20.82 6.05 -6.24
C GLU A 66 21.28 4.95 -7.20
N ARG A 67 22.38 5.23 -7.90
CA ARG A 67 23.04 4.27 -8.79
C ARG A 67 24.02 3.45 -7.95
N HIS A 68 23.66 2.21 -7.64
CA HIS A 68 24.55 1.30 -6.93
C HIS A 68 25.80 0.97 -7.78
N SER A 69 26.90 0.62 -7.11
CA SER A 69 28.19 0.26 -7.73
C SER A 69 28.10 -0.87 -8.76
N SER A 70 27.11 -1.77 -8.62
CA SER A 70 26.82 -2.83 -9.58
C SER A 70 26.17 -2.35 -10.88
N GLY A 71 25.85 -1.06 -11.00
CA GLY A 71 25.11 -0.51 -12.14
C GLY A 71 23.60 -0.80 -12.09
N ILE A 72 23.05 -1.05 -10.91
CA ILE A 72 21.61 -1.19 -10.70
C ILE A 72 21.10 0.02 -9.91
N ASN A 73 19.91 0.52 -10.22
CA ASN A 73 19.30 1.59 -9.44
C ASN A 73 18.61 1.00 -8.21
N ILE A 74 18.94 1.51 -7.04
CA ILE A 74 18.31 1.12 -5.77
C ILE A 74 17.58 2.32 -5.17
N VAL A 75 16.56 2.02 -4.38
CA VAL A 75 15.85 3.00 -3.58
C VAL A 75 16.47 3.04 -2.20
N GLU A 76 16.76 4.24 -1.70
CA GLU A 76 17.10 4.42 -0.29
C GLU A 76 15.85 4.16 0.55
N GLU A 77 15.76 2.99 1.18
CA GLU A 77 14.56 2.56 1.95
C GLU A 77 14.16 3.58 3.02
N ALA A 78 15.14 4.22 3.66
CA ALA A 78 14.96 5.25 4.67
C ALA A 78 14.37 6.56 4.13
N SER A 79 14.46 6.82 2.82
CA SER A 79 13.84 7.98 2.16
C SER A 79 12.34 7.79 1.92
N ILE A 80 11.85 6.54 1.89
CA ILE A 80 10.43 6.26 1.68
C ILE A 80 9.64 6.76 2.90
N PRO A 81 8.70 7.69 2.73
CA PRO A 81 7.91 8.21 3.85
C PRO A 81 6.96 7.13 4.39
N GLN A 82 6.67 7.16 5.70
CA GLN A 82 5.59 6.36 6.25
C GLN A 82 4.23 6.96 5.85
N PRO A 83 3.18 6.14 5.64
CA PRO A 83 3.12 4.67 5.79
C PRO A 83 3.60 3.89 4.55
N TRP A 84 4.07 4.56 3.50
CA TRP A 84 4.40 3.94 2.21
C TRP A 84 5.58 2.97 2.26
N ARG A 85 6.56 3.21 3.15
CA ARG A 85 7.64 2.25 3.40
C ARG A 85 7.08 0.92 3.88
N GLU A 86 6.25 0.93 4.90
CA GLU A 86 5.69 -0.30 5.46
C GLU A 86 4.78 -1.01 4.45
N ARG A 87 3.95 -0.26 3.71
CA ARG A 87 3.14 -0.81 2.61
C ARG A 87 3.97 -1.58 1.59
N PHE A 88 5.09 -0.98 1.18
CA PHE A 88 6.02 -1.59 0.23
C PHE A 88 6.68 -2.84 0.80
N LEU A 89 7.12 -2.80 2.06
CA LEU A 89 7.73 -3.94 2.73
C LEU A 89 6.76 -5.12 2.84
N GLN A 90 5.49 -4.86 3.22
CA GLN A 90 4.45 -5.90 3.30
C GLN A 90 4.08 -6.47 1.92
N ALA A 91 4.08 -5.65 0.87
CA ALA A 91 3.81 -6.10 -0.50
C ALA A 91 5.00 -6.85 -1.13
N SER A 92 6.21 -6.61 -0.64
CA SER A 92 7.46 -7.14 -1.20
C SER A 92 8.06 -8.29 -0.39
N ILE A 93 7.28 -8.89 0.52
CA ILE A 93 7.73 -10.06 1.31
C ILE A 93 8.14 -11.18 0.35
N GLY A 94 9.40 -11.60 0.44
CA GLY A 94 9.97 -12.63 -0.43
C GLY A 94 10.54 -12.12 -1.76
N SER A 95 10.54 -10.81 -2.03
CA SER A 95 11.25 -10.25 -3.18
C SER A 95 12.76 -10.28 -2.99
N THR A 96 13.50 -10.41 -4.10
CA THR A 96 14.96 -10.32 -4.09
C THR A 96 15.37 -8.87 -3.96
N ARG A 97 16.30 -8.56 -3.05
CA ARG A 97 16.87 -7.20 -2.88
C ARG A 97 18.37 -7.24 -2.71
N LEU A 98 19.05 -6.12 -2.96
CA LEU A 98 20.44 -5.94 -2.53
C LEU A 98 20.48 -5.64 -1.04
N VAL A 99 21.65 -5.85 -0.42
CA VAL A 99 21.87 -5.46 0.99
C VAL A 99 21.70 -3.96 1.18
N ASP A 100 22.11 -3.17 0.18
CA ASP A 100 22.07 -1.71 0.19
C ASP A 100 20.68 -1.13 -0.05
N GLY A 101 19.73 -1.92 -0.56
CA GLY A 101 18.36 -1.47 -0.72
C GLY A 101 17.51 -2.27 -1.73
N PRO A 102 16.19 -2.01 -1.75
CA PRO A 102 15.28 -2.52 -2.76
C PRO A 102 15.60 -1.95 -4.15
N TYR A 103 15.30 -2.72 -5.20
CA TYR A 103 15.45 -2.24 -6.56
C TYR A 103 14.47 -1.11 -6.87
N ALA A 104 14.93 -0.08 -7.58
CA ALA A 104 14.06 1.02 -8.01
C ALA A 104 12.91 0.54 -8.91
N HIS A 105 13.12 -0.54 -9.68
CA HIS A 105 12.05 -1.12 -10.48
C HIS A 105 10.98 -1.79 -9.62
N ASP A 106 11.34 -2.39 -8.47
CA ASP A 106 10.38 -3.05 -7.59
C ASP A 106 9.49 -2.02 -6.92
N TRP A 107 10.09 -0.89 -6.53
CA TRP A 107 9.35 0.27 -6.04
C TRP A 107 8.34 0.79 -7.07
N ASP A 108 8.76 1.00 -8.33
CA ASP A 108 7.82 1.49 -9.37
C ASP A 108 6.72 0.47 -9.70
N LYS A 109 7.08 -0.81 -9.75
CA LYS A 109 6.12 -1.92 -9.91
C LYS A 109 5.10 -1.91 -8.78
N PHE A 110 5.54 -1.78 -7.53
CA PHE A 110 4.66 -1.69 -6.37
C PHE A 110 3.68 -0.52 -6.50
N LEU A 111 4.15 0.68 -6.86
CA LEU A 111 3.26 1.85 -7.02
C LEU A 111 2.19 1.63 -8.11
N THR A 112 2.58 0.99 -9.20
CA THR A 112 1.66 0.66 -10.31
C THR A 112 0.62 -0.37 -9.86
N GLN A 113 1.04 -1.42 -9.17
CA GLN A 113 0.14 -2.46 -8.65
C GLN A 113 -0.80 -1.89 -7.59
N TRP A 114 -0.29 -1.06 -6.68
CA TRP A 114 -1.10 -0.37 -5.68
C TRP A 114 -2.20 0.47 -6.32
N GLN A 115 -1.89 1.22 -7.39
CA GLN A 115 -2.91 2.00 -8.10
C GLN A 115 -4.01 1.11 -8.69
N ALA A 116 -3.67 -0.05 -9.25
CA ALA A 116 -4.64 -1.00 -9.77
C ALA A 116 -5.52 -1.59 -8.64
N GLU A 117 -4.92 -1.91 -7.50
CA GLU A 117 -5.63 -2.40 -6.31
C GLU A 117 -6.61 -1.35 -5.77
N MET A 118 -6.22 -0.08 -5.70
CA MET A 118 -7.11 1.00 -5.27
C MET A 118 -8.30 1.20 -6.23
N LYS A 119 -8.09 1.03 -7.54
CA LYS A 119 -9.19 1.06 -8.52
C LYS A 119 -10.15 -0.12 -8.33
N HIS A 120 -9.61 -1.31 -8.03
CA HIS A 120 -10.44 -2.49 -7.76
C HIS A 120 -11.25 -2.32 -6.46
N LEU A 121 -10.63 -1.78 -5.42
CA LEU A 121 -11.31 -1.43 -4.18
C LEU A 121 -12.45 -0.43 -4.41
N ASP A 122 -12.21 0.63 -5.20
CA ASP A 122 -13.24 1.63 -5.53
C ASP A 122 -14.43 1.02 -6.29
N ALA A 123 -14.17 0.08 -7.21
CA ALA A 123 -15.23 -0.66 -7.90
C ALA A 123 -16.08 -1.50 -6.92
N HIS A 124 -15.44 -2.18 -5.95
CA HIS A 124 -16.15 -2.90 -4.89
C HIS A 124 -16.98 -1.96 -4.00
N MET A 125 -16.44 -0.80 -3.63
CA MET A 125 -17.15 0.20 -2.83
C MET A 125 -18.36 0.79 -3.58
N SER A 126 -18.24 0.98 -4.88
CA SER A 126 -19.33 1.42 -5.75
C SER A 126 -20.44 0.38 -5.80
N ALA A 127 -20.10 -0.88 -6.06
CA ALA A 127 -21.06 -1.98 -6.09
C ALA A 127 -21.78 -2.19 -4.74
N ARG A 128 -21.08 -1.99 -3.61
CA ARG A 128 -21.67 -2.00 -2.27
C ARG A 128 -22.72 -0.90 -2.11
N ARG A 129 -22.43 0.32 -2.55
CA ARG A 129 -23.36 1.47 -2.47
C ARG A 129 -24.60 1.26 -3.34
N GLU A 130 -24.44 0.67 -4.52
CA GLU A 130 -25.55 0.37 -5.43
C GLU A 130 -26.52 -0.65 -4.83
N ARG A 131 -26.03 -1.65 -4.09
CA ARG A 131 -26.86 -2.64 -3.40
C ARG A 131 -27.63 -2.12 -2.19
N GLN A 132 -27.20 -0.99 -1.64
CA GLN A 132 -27.82 -0.37 -0.46
C GLN A 132 -28.88 0.69 -0.83
N ARG A 133 -29.04 1.00 -2.12
CA ARG A 133 -30.07 1.88 -2.66
C ARG A 133 -31.34 1.10 -2.98
#